data_AF-A0A7S0KM99-F1
#
_entry.id   AF-A0A7S0KM99-F1
#
_cell.length_a   1.000
_cell.length_b   1.000
_cell.length_c   1.000
_cell.angle_alpha   90.00
_cell.angle_beta   90.00
_cell.angle_gamma   90.00
#
_symmetry.space_group_name_H-M   'P 1'
#
loop_
_entity.id
_entity.type
_entity.pdbx_description
1 polymer ?
#
loop_
_entity_poly.entity_id
_entity_poly.type
_entity_poly.pdbx_seq_one_letter_code
_entity_poly.pdbx_strand_id
1 'polypeptide(L)'
;MDDYVALARDAIARRDGQALATVVNTSSHPWRGGATCAARAAAVSLGGATSAREHFKVDVETAIGAVRAARERGAAPSGACAEWDDVLGAFVACASCANDASVAEDGYEAHARATREFVKCFKNDEYGAWMTPAIYRIVDDARMRADEADRALRARGEKAAKLADVGSTLMLVYRAVSQTSAPEKKASQLYVVNTLFRIYFKLNTLHLCKNLINAVNLPTFLPFEQFAKSEKVTYNFYVGRLAVFEDAYERADQHLTYAFEKCHAQATKNKRLILQYLIPVRLILGSLPTQKLLSAYDVREFSDIVEAMRRGDARLLNSALDDGEATFIKQGTYLILEKLRMSVYRTLFKKVHAIHGELEPAKANQLALSKFQIALKFCGADVDVDEVECIVANLIFRKFIKGYISHKNRVVVLSKIDPFPSLKTVFANGA
;
A
#
# COMPACT_ATOMS: atom_id res chain seq x y z
N MET A 1 36.37 12.77 -5.83
CA MET A 1 36.34 11.32 -6.12
C MET A 1 37.16 10.56 -5.08
N ASP A 2 38.39 11.00 -4.80
CA ASP A 2 39.27 10.34 -3.83
C ASP A 2 38.66 10.20 -2.42
N ASP A 3 38.04 11.26 -1.88
CA ASP A 3 37.33 11.21 -0.59
C ASP A 3 36.18 10.19 -0.57
N TYR A 4 35.47 10.03 -1.69
CA TYR A 4 34.35 9.09 -1.82
C TYR A 4 34.85 7.65 -1.79
N VAL A 5 35.91 7.35 -2.55
CA VAL A 5 36.55 6.03 -2.55
C VAL A 5 37.18 5.72 -1.20
N ALA A 6 37.79 6.71 -0.54
CA ALA A 6 38.32 6.55 0.81
C ALA A 6 37.22 6.22 1.83
N LEU A 7 36.08 6.92 1.78
CA LEU A 7 34.93 6.65 2.64
C LEU A 7 34.34 5.26 2.38
N ALA A 8 34.17 4.88 1.11
CA ALA A 8 33.68 3.56 0.73
C ALA A 8 34.61 2.44 1.23
N ARG A 9 35.93 2.60 1.04
CA ARG A 9 36.94 1.66 1.51
C ARG A 9 36.87 1.48 3.02
N ASP A 10 36.79 2.58 3.76
CA ASP A 10 36.71 2.56 5.23
C ASP A 10 35.43 1.88 5.72
N ALA A 11 34.28 2.18 5.09
CA ALA A 11 33.02 1.51 5.39
C ALA A 11 33.08 -0.01 5.12
N ILE A 12 33.66 -0.43 3.99
CA ILE A 12 33.81 -1.84 3.63
C ILE A 12 34.78 -2.55 4.59
N ALA A 13 35.95 -1.95 4.86
CA ALA A 13 36.95 -2.53 5.74
C ALA A 13 36.44 -2.70 7.18
N ARG A 14 35.65 -1.75 7.67
CA ARG A 14 35.01 -1.79 8.99
C ARG A 14 33.70 -2.57 9.02
N ARG A 15 33.19 -3.03 7.87
CA ARG A 15 31.84 -3.62 7.72
C ARG A 15 30.76 -2.72 8.32
N ASP A 16 30.88 -1.41 8.10
CA ASP A 16 29.97 -0.40 8.62
C ASP A 16 28.82 -0.17 7.63
N GLY A 17 27.69 -0.83 7.90
CA GLY A 17 26.50 -0.75 7.06
C GLY A 17 25.91 0.66 6.92
N GLN A 18 25.97 1.46 7.99
CA GLN A 18 25.42 2.82 7.99
C GLN A 18 26.29 3.77 7.16
N ALA A 19 27.61 3.63 7.28
CA ALA A 19 28.54 4.34 6.41
C ALA A 19 28.33 3.93 4.94
N LEU A 20 28.17 2.63 4.66
CA LEU A 20 27.90 2.15 3.30
C LEU A 20 26.57 2.68 2.74
N ALA A 21 25.51 2.74 3.56
CA ALA A 21 24.23 3.34 3.17
C ALA A 21 24.35 4.82 2.79
N THR A 22 25.32 5.53 3.40
CA THR A 22 25.65 6.93 3.05
C THR A 22 26.43 7.00 1.73
N VAL A 23 27.34 6.05 1.49
CA VAL A 23 28.14 5.94 0.25
C VAL A 23 27.23 5.69 -0.96
N VAL A 24 26.27 4.78 -0.86
CA VAL A 24 25.37 4.42 -1.98
C VAL A 24 24.16 5.36 -2.15
N ASN A 25 24.07 6.41 -1.35
CA ASN A 25 22.94 7.34 -1.36
C ASN A 25 22.92 8.21 -2.63
N THR A 26 21.87 8.06 -3.44
CA THR A 26 21.67 8.81 -4.69
C THR A 26 20.69 9.99 -4.55
N SER A 27 20.10 10.19 -3.37
CA SER A 27 19.25 11.34 -3.07
C SER A 27 20.10 12.56 -2.70
N SER A 28 19.59 13.77 -2.94
CA SER A 28 20.29 15.02 -2.65
C SER A 28 20.55 15.20 -1.16
N HIS A 29 21.68 14.66 -0.68
CA HIS A 29 22.08 14.73 0.73
C HIS A 29 23.24 15.73 0.90
N PRO A 30 23.24 16.56 1.95
CA PRO A 30 24.29 17.55 2.22
C PRO A 30 25.60 16.96 2.75
N TRP A 31 25.72 15.63 2.86
CA TRP A 31 26.93 15.01 3.42
C TRP A 31 28.08 15.05 2.43
N ARG A 32 29.21 15.64 2.84
CA ARG A 32 30.46 15.54 2.10
C ARG A 32 30.88 14.07 2.00
N GLY A 33 31.10 13.59 0.78
CA GLY A 33 31.69 12.27 0.54
C GLY A 33 30.73 11.14 0.16
N GLY A 34 29.44 11.40 -0.12
CA GLY A 34 28.53 10.39 -0.72
C GLY A 34 28.53 10.39 -2.26
N ALA A 35 27.79 9.48 -2.90
CA ALA A 35 27.73 9.38 -4.38
C ALA A 35 27.29 10.69 -5.04
N THR A 36 26.38 11.44 -4.42
CA THR A 36 25.96 12.78 -4.89
C THR A 36 27.11 13.79 -4.92
N CYS A 37 27.98 13.81 -3.91
CA CYS A 37 29.15 14.70 -3.89
C CYS A 37 30.22 14.24 -4.88
N ALA A 38 30.43 12.93 -5.00
CA ALA A 38 31.36 12.36 -5.97
C ALA A 38 30.94 12.68 -7.41
N ALA A 39 29.65 12.60 -7.71
CA ALA A 39 29.09 12.96 -9.01
C ALA A 39 29.36 14.42 -9.37
N ARG A 40 29.14 15.35 -8.43
CA ARG A 40 29.45 16.79 -8.64
C ARG A 40 30.94 17.01 -8.89
N ALA A 41 31.81 16.31 -8.16
CA ALA A 41 33.26 16.41 -8.36
C ALA A 41 33.69 15.83 -9.72
N ALA A 42 33.09 14.71 -10.14
CA ALA A 42 33.36 14.09 -11.43
C ALA A 42 32.97 15.01 -12.60
N ALA A 43 31.77 15.61 -12.53
CA ALA A 43 31.27 16.57 -13.51
C ALA A 43 32.24 17.75 -13.74
N VAL A 44 32.79 18.31 -12.67
CA VAL A 44 33.78 19.40 -12.74
C VAL A 44 35.10 18.92 -13.35
N SER A 45 35.59 17.74 -12.96
CA SER A 45 36.87 17.21 -13.44
C SER A 45 36.90 16.83 -14.92
N LEU A 46 35.74 16.49 -15.50
CA LEU A 46 35.60 16.11 -16.90
C LEU A 46 35.43 17.31 -17.85
N GLY A 47 35.50 18.55 -17.33
CA GLY A 47 35.35 19.77 -18.14
C GLY A 47 33.92 20.05 -18.62
N GLY A 48 32.93 19.26 -18.17
CA GLY A 48 31.52 19.39 -18.56
C GLY A 48 30.72 20.39 -17.71
N ALA A 49 31.28 20.83 -16.58
CA ALA A 49 30.66 21.80 -15.67
C ALA A 49 31.70 22.84 -15.20
N THR A 50 31.40 24.12 -15.36
CA THR A 50 32.22 25.25 -14.89
C THR A 50 32.09 25.50 -13.39
N SER A 51 31.05 24.93 -12.75
CA SER A 51 30.85 24.97 -11.30
C SER A 51 30.17 23.70 -10.78
N ALA A 52 30.35 23.40 -9.49
CA ALA A 52 29.68 22.29 -8.80
C ALA A 52 28.14 22.43 -8.70
N ARG A 53 27.55 23.51 -9.25
CA ARG A 53 26.11 23.75 -9.37
C ARG A 53 25.54 23.38 -10.74
N GLU A 54 26.39 23.21 -11.75
CA GLU A 54 25.93 22.78 -13.07
C GLU A 54 25.68 21.27 -13.07
N HIS A 55 24.53 20.86 -13.59
CA HIS A 55 24.16 19.47 -13.74
C HIS A 55 24.79 18.93 -15.03
N PHE A 56 25.72 17.98 -14.88
CA PHE A 56 26.31 17.27 -16.00
C PHE A 56 26.21 15.77 -15.75
N LYS A 57 25.58 15.07 -16.69
CA LYS A 57 25.47 13.61 -16.68
C LYS A 57 26.87 13.00 -16.81
N VAL A 58 27.21 12.12 -15.89
CA VAL A 58 28.40 11.27 -15.99
C VAL A 58 27.93 9.87 -16.39
N ASP A 59 28.42 9.37 -17.53
CA ASP A 59 28.11 8.01 -17.96
C ASP A 59 28.73 6.99 -16.99
N VAL A 60 28.14 5.78 -16.95
CA VAL A 60 28.51 4.78 -15.97
C VAL A 60 29.96 4.31 -16.14
N GLU A 61 30.45 4.15 -17.36
CA GLU A 61 31.81 3.67 -17.61
C GLU A 61 32.86 4.70 -17.18
N THR A 62 32.62 5.98 -17.49
CA THR A 62 33.46 7.08 -17.02
C THR A 62 33.46 7.19 -15.50
N ALA A 63 32.30 7.03 -14.85
CA ALA A 63 32.23 7.04 -13.39
C ALA A 63 33.03 5.88 -12.77
N ILE A 64 32.92 4.67 -13.34
CA ILE A 64 33.70 3.50 -12.91
C ILE A 64 35.20 3.75 -13.10
N GLY A 65 35.60 4.28 -14.26
CA GLY A 65 36.99 4.65 -14.53
C GLY A 65 37.54 5.67 -13.54
N ALA A 66 36.74 6.67 -13.17
CA ALA A 66 37.12 7.68 -12.18
C ALA A 66 37.28 7.10 -10.77
N VAL A 67 36.40 6.17 -10.36
CA VAL A 67 36.51 5.43 -9.09
C VAL A 67 37.77 4.57 -9.08
N ARG A 68 38.04 3.84 -10.17
CA ARG A 68 39.23 2.99 -10.32
C ARG A 68 40.53 3.80 -10.23
N ALA A 69 40.60 4.92 -10.96
CA ALA A 69 41.75 5.81 -10.92
C ALA A 69 41.96 6.43 -9.54
N ALA A 70 40.88 6.80 -8.84
CA ALA A 70 40.95 7.30 -7.46
C ALA A 70 41.47 6.24 -6.47
N ARG A 71 41.03 4.99 -6.63
CA ARG A 71 41.52 3.86 -5.85
C ARG A 71 43.02 3.62 -6.07
N GLU A 72 43.50 3.69 -7.31
CA GLU A 72 44.91 3.48 -7.67
C GLU A 72 45.84 4.58 -7.15
N ARG A 73 45.35 5.83 -7.02
CA ARG A 73 46.10 6.93 -6.39
C ARG A 73 46.27 6.77 -4.88
N GLY A 74 45.35 6.07 -4.20
CA GLY A 74 45.44 5.80 -2.76
C GLY A 74 46.45 4.67 -2.48
N ALA A 75 47.63 5.00 -1.96
CA ALA A 75 48.69 4.03 -1.69
C ALA A 75 48.26 2.86 -0.75
N ALA A 76 48.20 1.63 -1.32
CA ALA A 76 48.17 0.28 -0.73
C ALA A 76 46.85 -0.30 -0.14
N PRO A 77 46.73 -1.66 -0.02
CA PRO A 77 47.08 -2.73 -0.96
C PRO A 77 45.89 -3.12 -1.85
N SER A 78 46.21 -3.54 -3.07
CA SER A 78 45.31 -4.06 -4.10
C SER A 78 44.50 -5.26 -3.61
N GLY A 79 43.17 -5.20 -3.74
CA GLY A 79 42.29 -6.37 -3.61
C GLY A 79 40.86 -6.02 -3.19
N ALA A 80 40.65 -5.65 -1.93
CA ALA A 80 39.32 -5.70 -1.30
C ALA A 80 38.28 -4.71 -1.87
N CYS A 81 38.70 -3.57 -2.42
CA CYS A 81 37.78 -2.56 -2.99
C CYS A 81 37.52 -2.78 -4.50
N ALA A 82 38.28 -3.65 -5.17
CA ALA A 82 38.22 -3.75 -6.62
C ALA A 82 36.90 -4.29 -7.15
N GLU A 83 36.31 -5.22 -6.41
CA GLU A 83 34.98 -5.77 -6.69
C GLU A 83 33.86 -4.73 -6.52
N TRP A 84 34.15 -3.59 -5.87
CA TRP A 84 33.21 -2.51 -5.61
C TRP A 84 33.30 -1.36 -6.61
N ASP A 85 34.30 -1.34 -7.50
CA ASP A 85 34.47 -0.26 -8.50
C ASP A 85 33.19 -0.08 -9.34
N ASP A 86 32.62 -1.19 -9.82
CA ASP A 86 31.39 -1.19 -10.62
C ASP A 86 30.17 -0.70 -9.82
N VAL A 87 30.09 -1.09 -8.55
CA VAL A 87 29.01 -0.69 -7.64
C VAL A 87 29.07 0.82 -7.40
N LEU A 88 30.24 1.30 -6.97
CA LEU A 88 30.49 2.69 -6.61
C LEU A 88 30.33 3.60 -7.84
N GLY A 89 30.93 3.24 -8.97
CA GLY A 89 30.82 4.01 -10.21
C GLY A 89 29.38 4.14 -10.71
N ALA A 90 28.60 3.05 -10.67
CA ALA A 90 27.19 3.10 -11.07
C ALA A 90 26.33 3.96 -10.13
N PHE A 91 26.59 3.94 -8.81
CA PHE A 91 25.91 4.86 -7.88
C PHE A 91 26.29 6.32 -8.11
N VAL A 92 27.56 6.61 -8.45
CA VAL A 92 28.00 7.96 -8.83
C VAL A 92 27.31 8.44 -10.10
N ALA A 93 27.24 7.60 -11.14
CA ALA A 93 26.54 7.93 -12.38
C ALA A 93 25.04 8.18 -12.14
N CYS A 94 24.38 7.34 -11.34
CA CYS A 94 22.99 7.56 -10.93
C CYS A 94 22.82 8.90 -10.21
N ALA A 95 23.69 9.21 -9.25
CA ALA A 95 23.62 10.45 -8.49
C ALA A 95 23.92 11.70 -9.34
N SER A 96 24.68 11.57 -10.45
CA SER A 96 24.92 12.67 -11.40
C SER A 96 23.65 13.11 -12.13
N CYS A 97 22.69 12.19 -12.29
CA CYS A 97 21.40 12.45 -12.91
C CYS A 97 20.35 12.98 -11.91
N ALA A 98 20.72 13.14 -10.64
CA ALA A 98 19.77 13.59 -9.61
C ALA A 98 19.33 15.04 -9.84
N ASN A 99 18.03 15.29 -9.66
CA ASN A 99 17.37 16.58 -9.84
C ASN A 99 17.39 17.15 -11.27
N ASP A 100 17.72 16.35 -12.28
CA ASP A 100 17.62 16.73 -13.69
C ASP A 100 16.64 15.81 -14.41
N ALA A 101 15.49 16.37 -14.81
CA ALA A 101 14.44 15.63 -15.49
C ALA A 101 14.85 15.16 -16.90
N SER A 102 15.80 15.83 -17.55
CA SER A 102 16.24 15.49 -18.91
C SER A 102 17.01 14.17 -18.96
N VAL A 103 17.67 13.78 -17.86
CA VAL A 103 18.48 12.56 -17.74
C VAL A 103 17.92 11.58 -16.69
N ALA A 104 16.65 11.72 -16.31
CA ALA A 104 16.04 10.90 -15.27
C ALA A 104 16.03 9.39 -15.61
N GLU A 105 15.88 9.04 -16.89
CA GLU A 105 15.96 7.66 -17.36
C GLU A 105 17.37 7.07 -17.22
N ASP A 106 18.40 7.85 -17.55
CA ASP A 106 19.78 7.43 -17.36
C ASP A 106 20.08 7.17 -15.87
N GLY A 107 19.54 8.02 -14.99
CA GLY A 107 19.60 7.82 -13.54
C GLY A 107 18.94 6.51 -13.10
N TYR A 108 17.80 6.15 -13.68
CA TYR A 108 17.14 4.87 -13.43
C TYR A 108 18.00 3.68 -13.90
N GLU A 109 18.52 3.71 -15.13
CA GLU A 109 19.34 2.62 -15.68
C GLU A 109 20.65 2.45 -14.89
N ALA A 110 21.29 3.55 -14.51
CA ALA A 110 22.47 3.55 -13.65
C ALA A 110 22.17 2.95 -12.28
N HIS A 111 21.03 3.30 -11.66
CA HIS A 111 20.59 2.71 -10.39
C HIS A 111 20.32 1.20 -10.52
N ALA A 112 19.67 0.77 -11.60
CA ALA A 112 19.38 -0.64 -11.87
C ALA A 112 20.67 -1.45 -12.06
N ARG A 113 21.68 -0.88 -12.73
CA ARG A 113 23.03 -1.47 -12.81
C ARG A 113 23.70 -1.53 -11.44
N ALA A 114 23.72 -0.43 -10.70
CA ALA A 114 24.32 -0.37 -9.35
C ALA A 114 23.72 -1.42 -8.41
N THR A 115 22.39 -1.59 -8.46
CA THR A 115 21.67 -2.59 -7.66
C THR A 115 22.08 -4.02 -8.05
N ARG A 116 22.23 -4.32 -9.35
CA ARG A 116 22.66 -5.64 -9.82
C ARG A 116 24.07 -5.99 -9.36
N GLU A 117 25.01 -5.05 -9.48
CA GLU A 117 26.39 -5.25 -9.04
C GLU A 117 26.48 -5.38 -7.51
N PHE A 118 25.75 -4.54 -6.77
CA PHE A 118 25.68 -4.63 -5.32
C PHE A 118 25.15 -6.00 -4.85
N VAL A 119 24.11 -6.52 -5.51
CA VAL A 119 23.56 -7.85 -5.18
C VAL A 119 24.60 -8.96 -5.39
N LYS A 120 25.51 -8.84 -6.35
CA LYS A 120 26.61 -9.81 -6.52
C LYS A 120 27.54 -9.77 -5.30
N CYS A 121 28.00 -8.58 -4.89
CA CYS A 121 28.83 -8.41 -3.70
C CYS A 121 28.15 -8.96 -2.43
N PHE A 122 26.85 -8.66 -2.24
CA PHE A 122 26.08 -9.13 -1.10
C PHE A 122 25.93 -10.66 -1.04
N LYS A 123 25.79 -11.31 -2.20
CA LYS A 123 25.71 -12.77 -2.28
C LYS A 123 27.05 -13.43 -1.97
N ASN A 124 28.14 -12.84 -2.45
CA ASN A 124 29.49 -13.40 -2.32
C ASN A 124 30.09 -13.21 -0.91
N ASP A 125 29.70 -12.17 -0.16
CA ASP A 125 30.17 -11.97 1.22
C ASP A 125 29.41 -12.87 2.19
N GLU A 126 30.04 -13.93 2.72
CA GLU A 126 29.46 -14.85 3.71
C GLU A 126 28.74 -14.12 4.87
N TYR A 127 29.30 -13.01 5.35
CA TYR A 127 28.80 -12.23 6.48
C TYR A 127 28.04 -10.96 6.06
N GLY A 128 27.52 -10.90 4.84
CA GLY A 128 26.93 -9.69 4.23
C GLY A 128 25.75 -9.03 4.97
N ALA A 129 25.29 -9.53 6.13
CA ALA A 129 24.25 -8.88 6.93
C ALA A 129 24.59 -7.44 7.34
N TRP A 130 25.87 -7.11 7.46
CA TRP A 130 26.33 -5.74 7.69
C TRP A 130 25.90 -4.77 6.58
N MET A 131 25.64 -5.25 5.36
CA MET A 131 25.19 -4.44 4.22
C MET A 131 23.68 -4.14 4.23
N THR A 132 22.91 -4.69 5.19
CA THR A 132 21.45 -4.52 5.25
C THR A 132 21.00 -3.05 5.24
N PRO A 133 21.64 -2.10 5.96
CA PRO A 133 21.29 -0.68 5.88
C PRO A 133 21.40 -0.11 4.45
N ALA A 134 22.40 -0.53 3.68
CA ALA A 134 22.54 -0.14 2.27
C ALA A 134 21.44 -0.75 1.39
N ILE A 135 20.99 -1.99 1.68
CA ILE A 135 19.84 -2.58 0.97
C ILE A 135 18.57 -1.75 1.17
N TYR A 136 18.27 -1.32 2.40
CA TYR A 136 17.11 -0.44 2.66
C TYR A 136 17.17 0.81 1.77
N ARG A 137 18.33 1.47 1.72
CA ARG A 137 18.56 2.65 0.87
C ARG A 137 18.35 2.35 -0.61
N ILE A 138 18.96 1.29 -1.13
CA ILE A 138 18.88 0.90 -2.55
C ILE A 138 17.43 0.60 -2.96
N VAL A 139 16.67 -0.09 -2.09
CA VAL A 139 15.27 -0.42 -2.34
C VAL A 139 14.39 0.83 -2.38
N ASP A 140 14.62 1.79 -1.48
CA ASP A 140 13.92 3.07 -1.46
C ASP A 140 14.25 3.93 -2.70
N ASP A 141 15.54 4.07 -3.02
CA ASP A 141 16.04 4.86 -4.15
C ASP A 141 15.55 4.26 -5.49
N ALA A 142 15.48 2.93 -5.63
CA ALA A 142 15.00 2.27 -6.84
C ALA A 142 13.59 2.75 -7.26
N ARG A 143 12.66 2.81 -6.31
CA ARG A 143 11.30 3.27 -6.56
C ARG A 143 11.27 4.76 -6.91
N MET A 144 12.05 5.57 -6.20
CA MET A 144 12.14 7.01 -6.45
C MET A 144 12.67 7.32 -7.86
N ARG A 145 13.74 6.65 -8.28
CA ARG A 145 14.35 6.81 -9.60
C ARG A 145 13.42 6.35 -10.71
N ALA A 146 12.72 5.24 -10.51
CA ALA A 146 11.70 4.78 -11.45
C ALA A 146 10.55 5.81 -11.59
N ASP A 147 10.06 6.36 -10.48
CA ASP A 147 9.02 7.40 -10.46
C ASP A 147 9.45 8.72 -11.12
N GLU A 148 10.73 9.10 -11.01
CA GLU A 148 11.30 10.27 -11.69
C GLU A 148 11.40 10.06 -13.19
N ALA A 149 11.95 8.92 -13.64
CA ALA A 149 12.05 8.57 -15.05
C ALA A 149 10.67 8.51 -15.72
N ASP A 150 9.71 7.85 -15.07
CA ASP A 150 8.32 7.77 -15.52
C ASP A 150 7.63 9.14 -15.61
N ARG A 151 7.95 10.08 -14.71
CA ARG A 151 7.44 11.45 -14.79
C ARG A 151 8.04 12.22 -15.96
N ALA A 152 9.34 12.08 -16.19
CA ALA A 152 10.03 12.69 -17.33
C ALA A 152 9.49 12.16 -18.66
N LEU A 153 9.34 10.84 -18.80
CA LEU A 153 8.75 10.19 -19.97
C LEU A 153 7.34 10.71 -20.28
N ARG A 154 6.47 10.77 -19.26
CA ARG A 154 5.11 11.31 -19.44
C ARG A 154 5.11 12.77 -19.85
N ALA A 155 6.03 13.59 -19.30
CA ALA A 155 6.15 15.00 -19.67
C ALA A 155 6.55 15.19 -21.14
N ARG A 156 7.26 14.21 -21.73
CA ARG A 156 7.60 14.19 -23.17
C ARG A 156 6.58 13.49 -24.05
N GLY A 157 5.47 13.00 -23.48
CA GLY A 157 4.43 12.26 -24.21
C GLY A 157 4.81 10.81 -24.54
N GLU A 158 5.86 10.28 -23.90
CA GLU A 158 6.36 8.92 -24.12
C GLU A 158 5.75 7.90 -23.14
N LYS A 159 5.87 6.62 -23.47
CA LYS A 159 5.35 5.52 -22.65
C LYS A 159 6.20 5.34 -21.39
N ALA A 160 5.61 5.65 -20.23
CA ALA A 160 6.20 5.40 -18.93
C ALA A 160 6.00 3.94 -18.47
N ALA A 161 7.10 3.20 -18.32
CA ALA A 161 7.10 1.79 -17.90
C ALA A 161 8.15 1.46 -16.82
N LYS A 162 9.00 2.42 -16.43
CA LYS A 162 10.14 2.18 -15.53
C LYS A 162 9.71 1.73 -14.14
N LEU A 163 8.53 2.19 -13.68
CA LEU A 163 7.94 1.73 -12.43
C LEU A 163 7.47 0.26 -12.48
N ALA A 164 7.06 -0.24 -13.64
CA ALA A 164 6.79 -1.67 -13.83
C ALA A 164 8.10 -2.47 -13.87
N ASP A 165 9.08 -1.97 -14.61
CA ASP A 165 10.37 -2.63 -14.82
C ASP A 165 11.17 -2.77 -13.50
N VAL A 166 11.11 -1.76 -12.61
CA VAL A 166 11.82 -1.81 -11.30
C VAL A 166 11.35 -2.96 -10.41
N GLY A 167 10.13 -3.47 -10.63
CA GLY A 167 9.64 -4.67 -9.95
C GLY A 167 10.56 -5.87 -10.17
N SER A 168 11.14 -6.02 -11.37
CA SER A 168 12.10 -7.08 -11.67
C SER A 168 13.42 -6.92 -10.91
N THR A 169 13.92 -5.68 -10.79
CA THR A 169 15.12 -5.34 -10.02
C THR A 169 14.92 -5.61 -8.54
N LEU A 170 13.77 -5.23 -7.97
CA LEU A 170 13.44 -5.52 -6.58
C LEU A 170 13.22 -7.01 -6.32
N MET A 171 12.69 -7.76 -7.29
CA MET A 171 12.63 -9.22 -7.21
C MET A 171 14.02 -9.87 -7.23
N LEU A 172 15.01 -9.28 -7.91
CA LEU A 172 16.41 -9.72 -7.80
C LEU A 172 16.94 -9.51 -6.38
N VAL A 173 16.70 -8.33 -5.77
CA VAL A 173 17.07 -8.06 -4.37
C VAL A 173 16.35 -9.02 -3.43
N TYR A 174 15.05 -9.22 -3.61
CA TYR A 174 14.25 -10.17 -2.82
C TYR A 174 14.87 -11.56 -2.84
N ARG A 175 15.21 -12.10 -4.02
CA ARG A 175 15.84 -13.43 -4.13
C ARG A 175 17.18 -13.46 -3.39
N ALA A 176 18.00 -12.42 -3.51
CA ALA A 176 19.29 -12.34 -2.83
C ALA A 176 19.18 -12.36 -1.30
N VAL A 177 18.23 -11.61 -0.74
CA VAL A 177 18.01 -11.57 0.71
C VAL A 177 17.25 -12.79 1.22
N SER A 178 16.40 -13.42 0.40
CA SER A 178 15.50 -14.52 0.82
C SER A 178 16.10 -15.91 0.69
N GLN A 179 16.85 -16.17 -0.39
CA GLN A 179 17.34 -17.51 -0.74
C GLN A 179 18.70 -17.84 -0.10
N THR A 180 19.19 -16.97 0.77
CA THR A 180 20.41 -17.20 1.54
C THR A 180 20.16 -18.16 2.71
N SER A 181 21.18 -18.96 3.04
CA SER A 181 21.19 -19.82 4.23
C SER A 181 21.38 -19.03 5.53
N ALA A 182 21.94 -17.83 5.46
CA ALA A 182 22.25 -16.95 6.60
C ALA A 182 21.01 -16.15 7.05
N PRO A 183 20.40 -16.45 8.22
CA PRO A 183 19.17 -15.76 8.66
C PRO A 183 19.35 -14.24 8.84
N GLU A 184 20.52 -13.81 9.29
CA GLU A 184 20.88 -12.39 9.50
C GLU A 184 20.80 -11.55 8.22
N LYS A 185 21.01 -12.16 7.05
CA LYS A 185 20.90 -11.49 5.74
C LYS A 185 19.45 -11.29 5.29
N LYS A 186 18.49 -11.98 5.92
CA LYS A 186 17.06 -11.89 5.61
C LYS A 186 16.38 -10.71 6.30
N ALA A 187 17.10 -9.92 7.10
CA ALA A 187 16.52 -8.83 7.90
C ALA A 187 15.72 -7.80 7.07
N SER A 188 16.08 -7.56 5.81
CA SER A 188 15.38 -6.62 4.90
C SER A 188 14.30 -7.27 4.03
N GLN A 189 14.03 -8.57 4.20
CA GLN A 189 13.12 -9.33 3.32
C GLN A 189 11.70 -8.75 3.30
N LEU A 190 11.14 -8.40 4.48
CA LEU A 190 9.81 -7.80 4.57
C LEU A 190 9.77 -6.38 3.99
N TYR A 191 10.88 -5.63 4.10
CA TYR A 191 10.98 -4.30 3.49
C TYR A 191 10.86 -4.33 1.98
N VAL A 192 11.57 -5.28 1.34
CA VAL A 192 11.50 -5.48 -0.12
C VAL A 192 10.07 -5.85 -0.52
N VAL A 193 9.43 -6.77 0.21
CA VAL A 193 8.02 -7.15 0.00
C VAL A 193 7.09 -5.93 0.11
N ASN A 194 7.24 -5.11 1.16
CA ASN A 194 6.45 -3.90 1.34
C ASN A 194 6.64 -2.88 0.20
N THR A 195 7.85 -2.78 -0.35
CA THR A 195 8.15 -1.91 -1.48
C THR A 195 7.52 -2.44 -2.77
N LEU A 196 7.54 -3.76 -2.99
CA LEU A 196 6.82 -4.40 -4.09
C LEU A 196 5.30 -4.20 -3.98
N PHE A 197 4.72 -4.32 -2.79
CA PHE A 197 3.31 -3.96 -2.58
C PHE A 197 3.03 -2.50 -2.99
N ARG A 198 3.86 -1.54 -2.56
CA ARG A 198 3.70 -0.13 -2.95
C ARG A 198 3.65 0.04 -4.47
N ILE A 199 4.52 -0.65 -5.20
CA ILE A 199 4.58 -0.61 -6.66
C ILE A 199 3.34 -1.25 -7.29
N TYR A 200 2.99 -2.48 -6.89
CA TYR A 200 1.86 -3.21 -7.49
C TYR A 200 0.51 -2.53 -7.25
N PHE A 201 0.31 -1.93 -6.07
CA PHE A 201 -0.87 -1.12 -5.81
C PHE A 201 -0.90 0.16 -6.65
N LYS A 202 0.26 0.79 -6.89
CA LYS A 202 0.35 2.00 -7.72
C LYS A 202 0.12 1.71 -9.20
N LEU A 203 0.53 0.54 -9.68
CA LEU A 203 0.32 0.08 -11.06
C LEU A 203 -1.04 -0.61 -11.27
N ASN A 204 -1.84 -0.78 -10.21
CA ASN A 204 -3.09 -1.54 -10.22
C ASN A 204 -2.93 -3.01 -10.67
N THR A 205 -1.75 -3.62 -10.45
CA THR A 205 -1.47 -5.03 -10.76
C THR A 205 -1.66 -5.91 -9.51
N LEU A 206 -2.84 -5.83 -8.89
CA LEU A 206 -3.12 -6.43 -7.58
C LEU A 206 -2.99 -7.97 -7.54
N HIS A 207 -3.16 -8.64 -8.67
CA HIS A 207 -3.00 -10.10 -8.76
C HIS A 207 -1.59 -10.58 -8.35
N LEU A 208 -0.55 -9.75 -8.54
CA LEU A 208 0.84 -10.07 -8.16
C LEU A 208 1.06 -10.06 -6.63
N CYS A 209 0.19 -9.36 -5.88
CA CYS A 209 0.27 -9.26 -4.43
C CYS A 209 0.12 -10.63 -3.74
N LYS A 210 -0.65 -11.56 -4.33
CA LYS A 210 -0.82 -12.93 -3.80
C LYS A 210 0.49 -13.69 -3.70
N ASN A 211 1.35 -13.54 -4.70
CA ASN A 211 2.67 -14.18 -4.71
C ASN A 211 3.54 -13.69 -3.56
N LEU A 212 3.45 -12.40 -3.21
CA LEU A 212 4.17 -11.84 -2.06
C LEU A 212 3.65 -12.38 -0.73
N ILE A 213 2.33 -12.46 -0.57
CA ILE A 213 1.71 -13.03 0.64
C ILE A 213 2.13 -14.49 0.82
N ASN A 214 2.06 -15.29 -0.25
CA ASN A 214 2.47 -16.68 -0.21
C ASN A 214 3.94 -16.82 0.17
N ALA A 215 4.80 -15.93 -0.34
CA ALA A 215 6.22 -15.94 -0.02
C ALA A 215 6.53 -15.59 1.44
N VAL A 216 5.74 -14.70 2.07
CA VAL A 216 5.85 -14.39 3.51
C VAL A 216 5.41 -15.56 4.39
N ASN A 217 4.50 -16.41 3.89
CA ASN A 217 4.01 -17.58 4.62
C ASN A 217 4.93 -18.82 4.47
N LEU A 218 6.01 -18.74 3.70
CA LEU A 218 6.95 -19.86 3.55
C LEU A 218 7.77 -20.06 4.84
N PRO A 219 8.12 -21.31 5.20
CA PRO A 219 8.99 -21.60 6.34
C PRO A 219 10.39 -20.98 6.24
N THR A 220 10.83 -20.66 5.02
CA THR A 220 12.13 -20.03 4.75
C THR A 220 12.15 -18.53 5.03
N PHE A 221 10.98 -17.90 5.17
CA PHE A 221 10.83 -16.50 5.56
C PHE A 221 11.17 -16.35 7.04
N LEU A 222 11.84 -15.26 7.44
CA LEU A 222 12.11 -15.05 8.86
C LEU A 222 10.80 -14.99 9.66
N PRO A 223 10.77 -15.47 10.91
CA PRO A 223 9.59 -15.36 11.75
C PRO A 223 9.07 -13.92 11.77
N PHE A 224 7.80 -13.74 11.44
CA PHE A 224 7.21 -12.42 11.21
C PHE A 224 7.46 -11.45 12.39
N GLU A 225 7.51 -11.96 13.62
CA GLU A 225 7.73 -11.13 14.81
C GLU A 225 9.10 -10.47 14.91
N GLN A 226 10.12 -10.99 14.23
CA GLN A 226 11.49 -10.44 14.22
C GLN A 226 11.60 -9.13 13.44
N PHE A 227 10.64 -8.83 12.55
CA PHE A 227 10.65 -7.61 11.76
C PHE A 227 10.20 -6.39 12.56
N ALA A 228 10.64 -5.22 12.11
CA ALA A 228 10.31 -3.95 12.75
C ALA A 228 8.79 -3.71 12.72
N LYS A 229 8.25 -3.09 13.78
CA LYS A 229 6.82 -2.79 13.88
C LYS A 229 6.31 -1.97 12.68
N SER A 230 7.11 -1.04 12.16
CA SER A 230 6.79 -0.22 10.98
C SER A 230 6.56 -1.07 9.73
N GLU A 231 7.37 -2.12 9.53
CA GLU A 231 7.26 -3.03 8.39
C GLU A 231 6.05 -3.95 8.53
N LYS A 232 5.82 -4.48 9.74
CA LYS A 232 4.64 -5.31 10.04
C LYS A 232 3.34 -4.53 9.83
N VAL A 233 3.29 -3.27 10.26
CA VAL A 233 2.15 -2.37 10.03
C VAL A 233 1.93 -2.13 8.53
N THR A 234 3.01 -1.86 7.78
CA THR A 234 2.93 -1.63 6.32
C THR A 234 2.42 -2.87 5.59
N TYR A 235 2.92 -4.06 5.95
CA TYR A 235 2.49 -5.33 5.39
C TYR A 235 0.99 -5.56 5.62
N ASN A 236 0.56 -5.47 6.89
CA ASN A 236 -0.83 -5.66 7.27
C ASN A 236 -1.77 -4.65 6.60
N PHE A 237 -1.33 -3.39 6.43
CA PHE A 237 -2.10 -2.41 5.68
C PHE A 237 -2.35 -2.85 4.23
N TYR A 238 -1.33 -3.33 3.51
CA TYR A 238 -1.50 -3.76 2.12
C TYR A 238 -2.29 -5.06 1.98
N VAL A 239 -2.05 -6.05 2.84
CA VAL A 239 -2.83 -7.30 2.85
C VAL A 239 -4.28 -7.04 3.19
N GLY A 240 -4.54 -6.19 4.18
CA GLY A 240 -5.88 -5.76 4.54
C GLY A 240 -6.60 -5.06 3.39
N ARG A 241 -5.91 -4.14 2.69
CA ARG A 241 -6.45 -3.49 1.48
C ARG A 241 -6.76 -4.49 0.37
N LEU A 242 -5.87 -5.45 0.10
CA LEU A 242 -6.13 -6.48 -0.91
C LEU A 242 -7.39 -7.28 -0.55
N ALA A 243 -7.53 -7.67 0.71
CA ALA A 243 -8.70 -8.40 1.19
C ALA A 243 -10.01 -7.58 1.02
N VAL A 244 -9.97 -6.25 1.10
CA VAL A 244 -11.13 -5.39 0.76
C VAL A 244 -11.55 -5.57 -0.71
N PHE A 245 -10.59 -5.57 -1.65
CA PHE A 245 -10.87 -5.77 -3.07
C PHE A 245 -11.39 -7.18 -3.39
N GLU A 246 -11.07 -8.17 -2.55
CA GLU A 246 -11.53 -9.56 -2.69
C GLU A 246 -12.82 -9.84 -1.91
N ASP A 247 -13.47 -8.81 -1.36
CA ASP A 247 -14.64 -8.93 -0.49
C ASP A 247 -14.45 -9.83 0.75
N ALA A 248 -13.20 -10.09 1.14
CA ALA A 248 -12.82 -10.88 2.30
C ALA A 248 -12.79 -10.01 3.57
N TYR A 249 -13.95 -9.47 3.97
CA TYR A 249 -14.06 -8.41 4.97
C TYR A 249 -13.56 -8.78 6.37
N GLU A 250 -13.73 -10.02 6.82
CA GLU A 250 -13.22 -10.45 8.14
C GLU A 250 -11.70 -10.46 8.18
N ARG A 251 -11.08 -11.02 7.13
CA ARG A 251 -9.62 -10.98 6.95
C ARG A 251 -9.11 -9.55 6.82
N ALA A 252 -9.85 -8.69 6.10
CA ALA A 252 -9.53 -7.27 6.00
C ALA A 252 -9.56 -6.59 7.38
N ASP A 253 -10.59 -6.84 8.20
CA ASP A 253 -10.70 -6.27 9.56
C ASP A 253 -9.54 -6.70 10.44
N GLN A 254 -9.15 -7.98 10.42
CA GLN A 254 -8.02 -8.49 11.20
C GLN A 254 -6.72 -7.74 10.88
N HIS A 255 -6.36 -7.68 9.59
CA HIS A 255 -5.12 -7.04 9.16
C HIS A 255 -5.14 -5.52 9.35
N LEU A 256 -6.24 -4.84 9.00
CA LEU A 256 -6.35 -3.38 9.15
C LEU A 256 -6.43 -2.97 10.62
N THR A 257 -7.05 -3.78 11.49
CA THR A 257 -7.04 -3.56 12.94
C THR A 257 -5.62 -3.67 13.49
N TYR A 258 -4.87 -4.73 13.13
CA TYR A 258 -3.46 -4.85 13.50
C TYR A 258 -2.66 -3.62 13.06
N ALA A 259 -2.83 -3.20 11.79
CA ALA A 259 -2.14 -2.04 11.26
C ALA A 259 -2.47 -0.77 12.06
N PHE A 260 -3.75 -0.53 12.39
CA PHE A 260 -4.18 0.65 13.13
C PHE A 260 -3.65 0.68 14.56
N GLU A 261 -3.74 -0.44 15.28
CA GLU A 261 -3.33 -0.57 16.68
C GLU A 261 -1.82 -0.51 16.86
N LYS A 262 -1.06 -1.15 15.96
CA LYS A 262 0.41 -1.19 16.01
C LYS A 262 1.07 0.01 15.33
N CYS A 263 0.32 0.83 14.60
CA CYS A 263 0.83 2.08 14.02
C CYS A 263 1.24 3.06 15.12
N HIS A 264 2.38 3.72 14.92
CA HIS A 264 2.91 4.71 15.86
C HIS A 264 1.87 5.81 16.17
N ALA A 265 1.78 6.21 17.44
CA ALA A 265 0.75 7.16 17.90
C ALA A 265 0.85 8.53 17.20
N GLN A 266 2.07 9.02 16.95
CA GLN A 266 2.30 10.29 16.26
C GLN A 266 2.13 10.21 14.73
N ALA A 267 2.01 9.01 14.15
CA ALA A 267 1.84 8.83 12.71
C ALA A 267 0.36 9.00 12.31
N THR A 268 -0.20 10.18 12.59
CA THR A 268 -1.63 10.51 12.38
C THR A 268 -2.07 10.32 10.93
N LYS A 269 -1.22 10.73 9.97
CA LYS A 269 -1.46 10.51 8.53
C LYS A 269 -1.62 9.02 8.18
N ASN A 270 -0.77 8.16 8.73
CA ASN A 270 -0.85 6.72 8.48
C ASN A 270 -2.08 6.09 9.14
N LYS A 271 -2.40 6.51 10.37
CA LYS A 271 -3.63 6.06 11.05
C LYS A 271 -4.88 6.47 10.27
N ARG A 272 -4.93 7.70 9.74
CA ARG A 272 -5.99 8.19 8.86
C ARG A 272 -6.11 7.31 7.61
N LEU A 273 -4.99 7.03 6.93
CA LEU A 273 -4.97 6.15 5.74
C LEU A 273 -5.50 4.74 6.07
N ILE A 274 -5.16 4.17 7.22
CA ILE A 274 -5.68 2.85 7.62
C ILE A 274 -7.19 2.92 7.86
N LEU A 275 -7.67 3.97 8.54
CA LEU A 275 -9.10 4.16 8.85
C LEU A 275 -9.97 4.33 7.60
N GLN A 276 -9.45 4.92 6.52
CA GLN A 276 -10.17 5.04 5.24
C GLN A 276 -10.62 3.68 4.68
N TYR A 277 -9.92 2.58 5.01
CA TYR A 277 -10.31 1.23 4.61
C TYR A 277 -10.97 0.46 5.76
N LEU A 278 -10.49 0.64 7.00
CA LEU A 278 -11.03 -0.08 8.16
C LEU A 278 -12.47 0.32 8.48
N ILE A 279 -12.84 1.60 8.30
CA ILE A 279 -14.21 2.07 8.56
C ILE A 279 -15.21 1.40 7.60
N PRO A 280 -15.06 1.47 6.26
CA PRO A 280 -15.95 0.76 5.34
C PRO A 280 -16.10 -0.73 5.64
N VAL A 281 -15.00 -1.41 5.96
CA VAL A 281 -15.01 -2.84 6.34
C VAL A 281 -15.85 -3.07 7.58
N ARG A 282 -15.63 -2.29 8.64
CA ARG A 282 -16.40 -2.43 9.90
C ARG A 282 -17.87 -2.07 9.72
N LEU A 283 -18.18 -1.09 8.87
CA LEU A 283 -19.58 -0.77 8.52
C LEU A 283 -20.28 -1.96 7.87
N ILE A 284 -19.63 -2.64 6.92
CA ILE A 284 -20.17 -3.87 6.31
C ILE A 284 -20.39 -4.94 7.37
N LEU A 285 -19.42 -5.16 8.25
CA LEU A 285 -19.50 -6.13 9.35
C LEU A 285 -20.49 -5.71 10.46
N GLY A 286 -21.19 -4.57 10.31
CA GLY A 286 -22.22 -4.12 11.25
C GLY A 286 -21.71 -3.40 12.49
N SER A 287 -20.48 -2.90 12.47
CA SER A 287 -19.86 -2.12 13.53
C SER A 287 -19.74 -0.65 13.15
N LEU A 288 -20.51 0.22 13.81
CA LEU A 288 -20.51 1.66 13.55
C LEU A 288 -19.38 2.35 14.35
N PRO A 289 -18.55 3.21 13.74
CA PRO A 289 -17.59 4.03 14.45
C PRO A 289 -18.28 5.11 15.31
N THR A 290 -17.56 5.61 16.31
CA THR A 290 -18.02 6.72 17.16
C THR A 290 -17.67 8.07 16.55
N GLN A 291 -18.46 9.10 16.82
CA GLN A 291 -18.17 10.46 16.34
C GLN A 291 -16.83 11.01 16.86
N LYS A 292 -16.43 10.59 18.07
CA LYS A 292 -15.12 10.91 18.65
C LYS A 292 -13.98 10.35 17.78
N LEU A 293 -14.10 9.11 17.28
CA LEU A 293 -13.10 8.51 16.40
C LEU A 293 -12.99 9.29 15.08
N LEU A 294 -14.13 9.59 14.44
CA LEU A 294 -14.16 10.29 13.15
C LEU A 294 -13.51 11.68 13.26
N SER A 295 -13.81 12.39 14.34
CA SER A 295 -13.26 13.72 14.62
C SER A 295 -11.77 13.67 14.95
N ALA A 296 -11.32 12.67 15.72
CA ALA A 296 -9.93 12.56 16.16
C ALA A 296 -8.93 12.29 15.02
N TYR A 297 -9.36 11.63 13.94
CA TYR A 297 -8.51 11.27 12.81
C TYR A 297 -8.88 11.97 11.50
N ASP A 298 -9.79 12.95 11.56
CA ASP A 298 -10.23 13.74 10.41
C ASP A 298 -10.74 12.88 9.24
N VAL A 299 -11.62 11.93 9.57
CA VAL A 299 -12.31 11.03 8.62
C VAL A 299 -13.82 11.29 8.64
N ARG A 300 -14.19 12.57 8.62
CA ARG A 300 -15.57 13.06 8.76
C ARG A 300 -16.44 12.74 7.55
N GLU A 301 -15.84 12.41 6.41
CA GLU A 301 -16.55 11.93 5.22
C GLU A 301 -17.44 10.71 5.47
N PHE A 302 -17.20 9.94 6.54
CA PHE A 302 -18.05 8.80 6.91
C PHE A 302 -19.23 9.15 7.83
N SER A 303 -19.37 10.41 8.27
CA SER A 303 -20.34 10.78 9.31
C SER A 303 -21.79 10.55 8.86
N ASP A 304 -22.13 11.01 7.66
CA ASP A 304 -23.48 10.86 7.11
C ASP A 304 -23.77 9.43 6.68
N ILE A 305 -22.75 8.68 6.24
CA ILE A 305 -22.85 7.25 5.95
C ILE A 305 -23.22 6.48 7.24
N VAL A 306 -22.55 6.78 8.34
CA VAL A 306 -22.83 6.17 9.65
C VAL A 306 -24.24 6.50 10.13
N GLU A 307 -24.68 7.74 9.94
CA GLU A 307 -26.02 8.16 10.34
C GLU A 307 -27.11 7.55 9.46
N ALA A 308 -26.86 7.45 8.15
CA ALA A 308 -27.74 6.77 7.20
C ALA A 308 -27.94 5.30 7.58
N MET A 309 -26.86 4.59 7.93
CA MET A 309 -26.93 3.21 8.42
C MET A 309 -27.69 3.07 9.73
N ARG A 310 -27.48 4.00 10.68
CA ARG A 310 -28.17 4.02 11.98
C ARG A 310 -29.67 4.27 11.81
N ARG A 311 -30.05 5.18 10.91
CA ARG A 311 -31.43 5.58 10.69
C ARG A 311 -32.18 4.71 9.68
N GLY A 312 -31.48 3.97 8.83
CA GLY A 312 -32.10 3.36 7.64
C GLY A 312 -32.51 4.42 6.61
N ASP A 313 -31.74 5.51 6.50
CA ASP A 313 -32.04 6.63 5.60
C ASP A 313 -31.28 6.46 4.27
N ALA A 314 -31.96 5.93 3.25
CA ALA A 314 -31.34 5.67 1.95
C ALA A 314 -31.00 6.95 1.18
N ARG A 315 -31.77 8.03 1.38
CA ARG A 315 -31.51 9.34 0.77
C ARG A 315 -30.21 9.92 1.28
N LEU A 316 -30.02 9.89 2.60
CA LEU A 316 -28.79 10.37 3.23
C LEU A 316 -27.58 9.56 2.78
N LEU A 317 -27.71 8.23 2.63
CA LEU A 317 -26.63 7.41 2.08
C LEU A 317 -26.26 7.86 0.67
N ASN A 318 -27.25 8.00 -0.23
CA ASN A 318 -26.98 8.39 -1.62
C ASN A 318 -26.31 9.77 -1.69
N SER A 319 -26.84 10.78 -0.99
CA SER A 319 -26.21 12.11 -0.92
C SER A 319 -24.77 12.04 -0.42
N ALA A 320 -24.50 11.28 0.64
CA ALA A 320 -23.14 11.15 1.18
C ALA A 320 -22.17 10.43 0.22
N LEU A 321 -22.67 9.48 -0.58
CA LEU A 321 -21.88 8.83 -1.63
C LEU A 321 -21.60 9.77 -2.79
N ASP A 322 -22.59 10.56 -3.21
CA ASP A 322 -22.47 11.54 -4.29
C ASP A 322 -21.48 12.66 -3.90
N ASP A 323 -21.64 13.23 -2.69
CA ASP A 323 -20.75 14.28 -2.16
C ASP A 323 -19.29 13.81 -2.04
N GLY A 324 -19.09 12.53 -1.73
CA GLY A 324 -17.78 11.91 -1.53
C GLY A 324 -17.22 11.17 -2.75
N GLU A 325 -17.94 11.13 -3.88
CA GLU A 325 -17.71 10.19 -4.98
C GLU A 325 -16.26 10.18 -5.46
N ALA A 326 -15.74 11.34 -5.87
CA ALA A 326 -14.37 11.48 -6.38
C ALA A 326 -13.31 11.04 -5.34
N THR A 327 -13.57 11.28 -4.06
CA THR A 327 -12.68 10.89 -2.97
C THR A 327 -12.69 9.37 -2.78
N PHE A 328 -13.86 8.76 -2.72
CA PHE A 328 -14.01 7.31 -2.52
C PHE A 328 -13.53 6.50 -3.74
N ILE A 329 -13.72 7.01 -4.96
CA ILE A 329 -13.19 6.40 -6.18
C ILE A 329 -11.65 6.43 -6.15
N LYS A 330 -11.06 7.59 -5.85
CA LYS A 330 -9.59 7.74 -5.74
C LYS A 330 -9.00 6.84 -4.66
N GLN A 331 -9.73 6.62 -3.56
CA GLN A 331 -9.34 5.71 -2.48
C GLN A 331 -9.57 4.23 -2.83
N GLY A 332 -10.41 3.91 -3.82
CA GLY A 332 -10.83 2.54 -4.13
C GLY A 332 -11.83 1.97 -3.13
N THR A 333 -12.56 2.82 -2.40
CA THR A 333 -13.53 2.42 -1.35
C THR A 333 -14.98 2.64 -1.75
N TYR A 334 -15.25 3.26 -2.90
CA TYR A 334 -16.61 3.54 -3.36
C TYR A 334 -17.49 2.29 -3.42
N LEU A 335 -17.01 1.21 -4.05
CA LEU A 335 -17.78 -0.02 -4.24
C LEU A 335 -18.17 -0.70 -2.93
N ILE A 336 -17.29 -0.69 -1.92
CA ILE A 336 -17.63 -1.26 -0.60
C ILE A 336 -18.65 -0.39 0.13
N LEU A 337 -18.56 0.93 0.01
CA LEU A 337 -19.53 1.85 0.62
C LEU A 337 -20.91 1.72 -0.03
N GLU A 338 -20.97 1.52 -1.35
CA GLU A 338 -22.22 1.30 -2.07
C GLU A 338 -22.98 0.06 -1.56
N LYS A 339 -22.24 -1.02 -1.24
CA LYS A 339 -22.81 -2.25 -0.67
C LYS A 339 -23.53 -2.04 0.65
N LEU A 340 -23.29 -0.93 1.37
CA LEU A 340 -23.99 -0.58 2.61
C LEU A 340 -25.48 -0.31 2.39
N ARG A 341 -25.93 -0.05 1.15
CA ARG A 341 -27.34 0.16 0.80
C ARG A 341 -28.25 -0.96 1.31
N MET A 342 -27.81 -2.21 1.22
CA MET A 342 -28.56 -3.36 1.74
C MET A 342 -28.73 -3.30 3.27
N SER A 343 -27.69 -2.88 3.99
CA SER A 343 -27.73 -2.70 5.43
C SER A 343 -28.65 -1.54 5.83
N VAL A 344 -28.68 -0.45 5.05
CA VAL A 344 -29.60 0.68 5.24
C VAL A 344 -31.06 0.23 5.03
N TYR A 345 -31.36 -0.47 3.94
CA TYR A 345 -32.69 -1.01 3.65
C TYR A 345 -33.17 -1.99 4.72
N ARG A 346 -32.28 -2.89 5.20
CA ARG A 346 -32.58 -3.75 6.34
C ARG A 346 -33.04 -2.93 7.56
N THR A 347 -32.32 -1.86 7.91
CA THR A 347 -32.66 -1.02 9.06
C THR A 347 -33.98 -0.28 8.85
N LEU A 348 -34.25 0.22 7.64
CA LEU A 348 -35.52 0.83 7.28
C LEU A 348 -36.68 -0.16 7.45
N PHE A 349 -36.56 -1.35 6.87
CA PHE A 349 -37.60 -2.39 6.94
C PHE A 349 -37.82 -2.90 8.35
N LYS A 350 -36.78 -2.95 9.20
CA LYS A 350 -36.92 -3.23 10.63
C LYS A 350 -37.85 -2.23 11.32
N LYS A 351 -37.74 -0.94 10.99
CA LYS A 351 -38.60 0.11 11.54
C LYS A 351 -40.03 0.01 11.02
N VAL A 352 -40.20 -0.23 9.72
CA VAL A 352 -41.53 -0.45 9.13
C VAL A 352 -42.20 -1.65 9.78
N HIS A 353 -41.47 -2.73 10.02
CA HIS A 353 -41.98 -3.90 10.75
C HIS A 353 -42.42 -3.57 12.18
N ALA A 354 -41.62 -2.80 12.93
CA ALA A 354 -42.00 -2.39 14.29
C ALA A 354 -43.32 -1.59 14.28
N ILE A 355 -43.42 -0.58 13.41
CA ILE A 355 -44.62 0.26 13.28
C ILE A 355 -45.83 -0.58 12.85
N HIS A 356 -45.67 -1.48 11.87
CA HIS A 356 -46.73 -2.38 11.44
C HIS A 356 -47.20 -3.31 12.57
N GLY A 357 -46.27 -3.83 13.38
CA GLY A 357 -46.59 -4.68 14.52
C GLY A 357 -47.41 -3.96 15.61
N GLU A 358 -47.19 -2.67 15.79
CA GLU A 358 -48.00 -1.82 16.69
C GLU A 358 -49.39 -1.55 16.13
N LEU A 359 -49.50 -1.26 14.83
CA LEU A 359 -50.78 -0.94 14.18
C LEU A 359 -51.66 -2.17 13.91
N GLU A 360 -51.05 -3.32 13.58
CA GLU A 360 -51.76 -4.57 13.25
C GLU A 360 -51.21 -5.78 14.04
N PRO A 361 -51.41 -5.84 15.39
CA PRO A 361 -50.80 -6.88 16.23
C PRO A 361 -51.12 -8.32 15.81
N ALA A 362 -52.35 -8.57 15.36
CA ALA A 362 -52.79 -9.91 14.91
C ALA A 362 -52.02 -10.43 13.68
N LYS A 363 -51.44 -9.53 12.88
CA LYS A 363 -50.67 -9.83 11.67
C LYS A 363 -49.28 -9.20 11.72
N ALA A 364 -48.72 -9.02 12.92
CA ALA A 364 -47.46 -8.30 13.11
C ALA A 364 -46.29 -8.83 12.25
N ASN A 365 -46.26 -10.14 11.98
CA ASN A 365 -45.22 -10.79 11.19
C ASN A 365 -45.55 -10.93 9.69
N GLN A 366 -46.69 -10.44 9.21
CA GLN A 366 -47.11 -10.54 7.81
C GLN A 366 -47.29 -9.13 7.25
N LEU A 367 -46.41 -8.72 6.33
CA LEU A 367 -46.39 -7.36 5.79
C LEU A 367 -46.55 -7.37 4.28
N ALA A 368 -47.49 -6.58 3.77
CA ALA A 368 -47.57 -6.30 2.35
C ALA A 368 -46.30 -5.59 1.88
N LEU A 369 -45.75 -6.02 0.73
CA LEU A 369 -44.53 -5.43 0.15
C LEU A 369 -44.71 -3.94 -0.17
N SER A 370 -45.94 -3.50 -0.45
CA SER A 370 -46.27 -2.08 -0.63
C SER A 370 -45.94 -1.21 0.58
N LYS A 371 -45.96 -1.75 1.82
CA LYS A 371 -45.53 -0.97 3.01
C LYS A 371 -44.04 -0.65 2.97
N PHE A 372 -43.21 -1.57 2.49
CA PHE A 372 -41.79 -1.32 2.24
C PHE A 372 -41.57 -0.38 1.06
N GLN A 373 -42.37 -0.52 -0.01
CA GLN A 373 -42.33 0.41 -1.15
C GLN A 373 -42.57 1.85 -0.72
N ILE A 374 -43.60 2.10 0.10
CA ILE A 374 -43.92 3.44 0.62
C ILE A 374 -42.73 4.01 1.41
N ALA A 375 -42.10 3.20 2.26
CA ALA A 375 -40.94 3.64 3.03
C ALA A 375 -39.73 3.95 2.14
N LEU A 376 -39.47 3.16 1.09
CA LEU A 376 -38.41 3.42 0.13
C LEU A 376 -38.65 4.70 -0.66
N LYS A 377 -39.87 4.91 -1.16
CA LYS A 377 -40.26 6.16 -1.84
C LYS A 377 -40.14 7.38 -0.94
N PHE A 378 -40.52 7.24 0.33
CA PHE A 378 -40.31 8.29 1.34
C PHE A 378 -38.82 8.63 1.53
N CYS A 379 -37.95 7.63 1.45
CA CYS A 379 -36.50 7.79 1.43
C CYS A 379 -35.92 8.14 0.04
N GLY A 380 -36.74 8.57 -0.92
CA GLY A 380 -36.29 9.01 -2.24
C GLY A 380 -35.81 7.90 -3.19
N ALA A 381 -36.06 6.63 -2.86
CA ALA A 381 -35.85 5.52 -3.78
C ALA A 381 -37.15 5.26 -4.56
N ASP A 382 -37.17 5.61 -5.85
CA ASP A 382 -38.30 5.27 -6.71
C ASP A 382 -38.16 3.83 -7.17
N VAL A 383 -38.93 2.95 -6.53
CA VAL A 383 -38.96 1.52 -6.83
C VAL A 383 -40.39 1.02 -6.98
N ASP A 384 -40.58 0.07 -7.88
CA ASP A 384 -41.83 -0.67 -7.99
C ASP A 384 -41.92 -1.83 -6.97
N VAL A 385 -43.04 -2.54 -6.96
CA VAL A 385 -43.25 -3.64 -5.99
C VAL A 385 -42.41 -4.87 -6.33
N ASP A 386 -42.12 -5.11 -7.61
CA ASP A 386 -41.29 -6.23 -8.07
C ASP A 386 -39.83 -6.02 -7.66
N GLU A 387 -39.33 -4.79 -7.75
CA GLU A 387 -38.02 -4.39 -7.24
C GLU A 387 -37.93 -4.53 -5.73
N VAL A 388 -38.96 -4.10 -4.99
CA VAL A 388 -39.04 -4.30 -3.52
C VAL A 388 -38.96 -5.80 -3.19
N GLU A 389 -39.67 -6.64 -3.94
CA GLU A 389 -39.63 -8.08 -3.77
C GLU A 389 -38.22 -8.63 -3.96
N CYS A 390 -37.50 -8.16 -5.00
CA CYS A 390 -36.11 -8.51 -5.26
C CYS A 390 -35.16 -8.05 -4.13
N ILE A 391 -35.35 -6.83 -3.60
CA ILE A 391 -34.58 -6.32 -2.46
C ILE A 391 -34.79 -7.21 -1.23
N VAL A 392 -36.04 -7.54 -0.91
CA VAL A 392 -36.39 -8.41 0.23
C VAL A 392 -35.82 -9.82 0.03
N ALA A 393 -35.90 -10.38 -1.18
CA ALA A 393 -35.33 -11.68 -1.50
C ALA A 393 -33.82 -11.69 -1.26
N ASN A 394 -33.10 -10.65 -1.71
CA ASN A 394 -31.67 -10.49 -1.46
C ASN A 394 -31.33 -10.35 0.03
N LEU A 395 -32.15 -9.62 0.80
CA LEU A 395 -31.98 -9.51 2.26
C LEU A 395 -32.20 -10.84 2.98
N ILE A 396 -33.15 -11.66 2.52
CA ILE A 396 -33.39 -13.01 3.05
C ILE A 396 -32.24 -13.95 2.69
N PHE A 397 -31.79 -13.92 1.42
CA PHE A 397 -30.66 -14.73 0.95
C PHE A 397 -29.40 -14.45 1.77
N ARG A 398 -29.08 -13.17 2.00
CA ARG A 398 -27.95 -12.71 2.83
C ARG A 398 -28.17 -12.89 4.34
N LYS A 399 -29.31 -13.44 4.77
CA LYS A 399 -29.69 -13.63 6.18
C LYS A 399 -29.82 -12.32 6.99
N PHE A 400 -29.94 -11.18 6.32
CA PHE A 400 -30.19 -9.88 6.98
C PHE A 400 -31.63 -9.79 7.50
N ILE A 401 -32.54 -10.54 6.86
CA ILE A 401 -33.93 -10.75 7.24
C ILE A 401 -34.18 -12.25 7.34
N LYS A 402 -34.93 -12.69 8.35
CA LYS A 402 -35.43 -14.07 8.48
C LYS A 402 -36.92 -14.10 8.14
N GLY A 403 -37.29 -14.89 7.13
CA GLY A 403 -38.66 -14.98 6.65
C GLY A 403 -38.73 -15.60 5.26
N TYR A 404 -39.91 -15.52 4.65
CA TYR A 404 -40.15 -15.91 3.26
C TYR A 404 -41.13 -14.93 2.58
N ILE A 405 -41.12 -14.92 1.25
CA ILE A 405 -42.02 -14.09 0.44
C ILE A 405 -43.17 -14.97 -0.06
N SER A 406 -44.41 -14.51 0.17
CA SER A 406 -45.60 -15.06 -0.47
C SER A 406 -45.87 -14.30 -1.76
N HIS A 407 -45.30 -14.77 -2.87
CA HIS A 407 -45.38 -14.13 -4.19
C HIS A 407 -46.82 -13.84 -4.61
N LYS A 408 -47.71 -14.85 -4.50
CA LYS A 408 -49.14 -14.73 -4.86
C LYS A 408 -49.85 -13.60 -4.12
N ASN A 409 -49.51 -13.42 -2.84
CA ASN A 409 -50.19 -12.45 -1.97
C ASN A 409 -49.43 -11.11 -1.86
N ARG A 410 -48.25 -10.98 -2.49
CA ARG A 410 -47.36 -9.80 -2.38
C ARG A 410 -47.08 -9.41 -0.93
N VAL A 411 -46.81 -10.41 -0.10
CA VAL A 411 -46.57 -10.27 1.35
C VAL A 411 -45.26 -10.94 1.74
N VAL A 412 -44.48 -10.31 2.60
CA VAL A 412 -43.38 -10.97 3.33
C VAL A 412 -43.91 -11.49 4.66
N VAL A 413 -43.55 -12.73 4.98
CA VAL A 413 -43.82 -13.37 6.27
C VAL A 413 -42.51 -13.48 7.03
N LEU A 414 -42.36 -12.66 8.06
CA LEU A 414 -41.15 -12.56 8.88
C LEU A 414 -41.14 -13.59 10.02
N SER A 415 -39.95 -13.98 10.44
CA SER A 415 -39.75 -14.87 11.58
C SER A 415 -40.26 -14.23 12.87
N LYS A 416 -40.98 -15.00 13.69
CA LYS A 416 -41.39 -14.57 15.04
C LYS A 416 -40.18 -14.41 15.97
N ILE A 417 -39.10 -15.13 15.70
CA ILE A 417 -37.86 -15.11 16.47
C ILE A 417 -36.82 -14.34 15.67
N ASP A 418 -36.46 -13.16 16.18
CA ASP A 418 -35.39 -12.31 15.64
C ASP A 418 -35.45 -12.13 14.10
N PRO A 419 -36.52 -11.48 13.57
CA PRO A 419 -36.71 -11.29 12.13
C PRO A 419 -35.62 -10.47 11.45
N PHE A 420 -34.88 -9.66 12.22
CA PHE A 420 -33.79 -8.81 11.76
C PHE A 420 -32.57 -9.06 12.66
N PRO A 421 -31.80 -10.14 12.45
CA PRO A 421 -30.59 -10.44 13.23
C PRO A 421 -29.57 -9.32 13.13
N SER A 422 -28.73 -9.17 14.16
CA SER A 422 -27.63 -8.20 14.13
C SER A 422 -26.68 -8.51 12.97
N LEU A 423 -26.25 -7.48 12.24
CA LEU A 423 -25.30 -7.65 11.13
C LEU A 423 -24.01 -8.32 11.62
N LYS A 424 -23.53 -7.97 12.82
CA LYS A 424 -22.37 -8.63 13.44
C LYS A 424 -22.55 -10.14 13.57
N THR A 425 -23.73 -10.59 14.00
CA THR A 425 -24.03 -12.01 14.16
C THR A 425 -24.21 -12.73 12.81
N VAL A 426 -24.67 -12.02 11.79
CA VAL A 426 -24.81 -12.60 10.45
C VAL A 426 -23.44 -12.92 9.86
N PHE A 427 -22.49 -11.98 9.95
CA PHE A 427 -21.14 -12.19 9.43
C PHE A 427 -20.35 -13.21 10.26
N ALA A 428 -20.44 -13.18 11.59
CA ALA A 428 -19.76 -14.15 12.45
C ALA A 428 -20.20 -15.61 12.23
N ASN A 429 -21.44 -15.83 11.77
CA ASN A 429 -21.99 -17.17 11.51
C ASN A 429 -21.87 -17.59 10.03
N GLY A 430 -21.32 -16.74 9.17
CA GLY A 430 -21.11 -16.98 7.75
C GLY A 430 -19.67 -17.37 7.39
N ALA A 431 -18.81 -17.54 8.40
CA ALA A 431 -17.41 -17.96 8.28
C ALA A 431 -17.25 -19.48 8.32
#